data_AF-A0A7W3WK88-F1
#
_entry.id   AF-A0A7W3WK88-F1
#
_cell.length_a   1.000
_cell.length_b   1.000
_cell.length_c   1.000
_cell.angle_alpha   90.00
_cell.angle_beta   90.00
_cell.angle_gamma   90.00
#
_symmetry.space_group_name_H-M   'P 1'
#
loop_
_entity.id
_entity.type
_entity.pdbx_description
1 polymer ?
#
loop_
_entity_poly.entity_id
_entity_poly.type
_entity_poly.pdbx_seq_one_letter_code
_entity_poly.pdbx_strand_id
1 'polypeptide(L)'
;MTSCCTPDGNRSNGTAAVPPGNERRTVYTVSGMSCGGCAATLTTALGELSGVRTVDVDVETGQVTVVTDGPADDRRISDAVDHAGYELTGRA
;
A
#
# COMPACT_ATOMS: atom_id res chain seq x y z
N MET A 1 -15.56 10.95 48.48
CA MET A 1 -14.72 9.75 48.29
C MET A 1 -15.09 9.13 46.95
N THR A 2 -14.11 9.11 46.04
CA THR A 2 -14.06 8.29 44.79
C THR A 2 -15.08 8.66 43.72
N SER A 3 -14.82 9.61 42.81
CA SER A 3 -13.81 9.61 41.72
C SER A 3 -14.13 8.64 40.57
N CYS A 4 -13.88 9.11 39.34
CA CYS A 4 -13.79 8.37 38.06
C CYS A 4 -15.06 8.23 37.20
N CYS A 5 -15.62 9.34 36.73
CA CYS A 5 -16.39 9.31 35.48
C CYS A 5 -16.14 10.60 34.67
N THR A 6 -15.11 10.58 33.83
CA THR A 6 -14.81 11.68 32.88
C THR A 6 -15.50 11.39 31.54
N PRO A 7 -16.05 12.41 30.85
CA PRO A 7 -16.95 12.27 29.71
C PRO A 7 -16.21 12.29 28.35
N ASP A 8 -15.36 11.31 28.05
CA ASP A 8 -14.80 11.14 26.71
C ASP A 8 -14.60 9.65 26.39
N GLY A 9 -15.57 9.07 25.68
CA GLY A 9 -15.59 7.67 25.30
C GLY A 9 -14.89 7.42 23.96
N ASN A 10 -13.70 7.96 23.73
CA ASN A 10 -12.91 7.54 22.58
C ASN A 10 -12.31 6.15 22.86
N ARG A 11 -12.82 5.14 22.15
CA ARG A 11 -12.07 3.91 21.88
C ARG A 11 -11.44 4.07 20.51
N SER A 12 -10.31 4.76 20.49
CA SER A 12 -9.42 4.73 19.34
C SER A 12 -8.77 3.33 19.30
N ASN A 13 -9.36 2.40 18.54
CA ASN A 13 -8.58 1.31 17.98
C ASN A 13 -8.67 1.36 16.46
N GLY A 14 -7.99 2.38 15.91
CA GLY A 14 -7.63 2.42 14.51
C GLY A 14 -6.51 1.42 14.27
N THR A 15 -6.88 0.15 14.08
CA THR A 15 -6.13 -0.73 13.19
C THR A 15 -7.10 -1.07 12.09
N ALA A 16 -6.82 -0.54 10.89
CA ALA A 16 -7.57 -0.77 9.68
C ALA A 16 -7.65 -2.28 9.38
N ALA A 17 -8.68 -2.93 9.90
CA ALA A 17 -9.05 -4.27 9.54
C ALA A 17 -9.93 -4.16 8.30
N VAL A 18 -9.30 -4.27 7.12
CA VAL A 18 -9.99 -4.40 5.83
C VAL A 18 -10.87 -5.67 5.90
N PRO A 19 -12.20 -5.58 5.69
CA PRO A 19 -13.09 -6.75 5.75
C PRO A 19 -12.81 -7.72 4.58
N PRO A 20 -12.81 -9.05 4.78
CA PRO A 20 -12.46 -9.99 3.73
C PRO A 20 -13.62 -10.30 2.77
N GLY A 21 -13.27 -10.49 1.50
CA GLY A 21 -14.12 -11.24 0.57
C GLY A 21 -13.42 -11.69 -0.70
N ASN A 22 -12.73 -10.76 -1.38
CA ASN A 22 -12.22 -11.01 -2.74
C ASN A 22 -11.03 -10.12 -3.15
N GLU A 23 -10.44 -9.39 -2.21
CA GLU A 23 -9.30 -8.52 -2.48
C GLU A 23 -7.98 -9.31 -2.42
N ARG A 24 -7.22 -9.28 -3.50
CA ARG A 24 -5.90 -9.92 -3.61
C ARG A 24 -4.82 -8.89 -3.27
N ARG A 25 -4.18 -9.10 -2.13
CA ARG A 25 -3.00 -8.36 -1.71
C ARG A 25 -1.75 -9.02 -2.27
N THR A 26 -0.99 -8.28 -3.06
CA THR A 26 0.29 -8.72 -3.61
C THR A 26 1.37 -7.74 -3.19
N VAL A 27 2.45 -8.25 -2.63
CA VAL A 27 3.58 -7.45 -2.18
C VAL A 27 4.71 -7.58 -3.20
N TYR A 28 5.27 -6.45 -3.59
CA TYR A 28 6.37 -6.34 -4.52
C TYR A 28 7.55 -5.67 -3.84
N THR A 29 8.76 -6.05 -4.22
CA THR A 29 9.98 -5.37 -3.80
C THR A 29 10.43 -4.45 -4.93
N VAL A 30 10.76 -3.21 -4.59
CA VAL A 30 11.23 -2.22 -5.55
C VAL A 30 12.62 -1.75 -5.13
N SER A 31 13.56 -1.80 -6.08
CA SER A 31 14.90 -1.27 -5.92
C SER A 31 14.97 0.16 -6.45
N GLY A 32 15.80 0.99 -5.83
CA GLY A 32 15.98 2.39 -6.22
C GLY A 32 15.06 3.41 -5.52
N MET A 33 14.24 2.99 -4.55
CA MET A 33 13.49 3.92 -3.67
C MET A 33 14.43 4.64 -2.68
N SER A 34 15.26 5.56 -3.17
CA SER A 34 16.30 6.23 -2.37
C SER A 34 15.89 7.62 -1.85
N CYS A 35 14.68 8.10 -2.13
CA CYS A 35 14.25 9.45 -1.74
C CYS A 35 12.82 9.47 -1.21
N GLY A 36 12.58 10.09 -0.05
CA GLY A 36 11.29 10.06 0.64
C GLY A 36 10.09 10.64 -0.12
N GLY A 37 10.32 11.37 -1.22
CA GLY A 37 9.26 11.86 -2.12
C GLY A 37 8.88 10.91 -3.27
N CYS A 38 9.67 9.87 -3.50
CA CYS A 38 9.50 8.91 -4.61
C CYS A 38 8.25 8.05 -4.43
N ALA A 39 7.95 7.66 -3.20
CA ALA A 39 6.86 6.75 -2.87
C ALA A 39 5.49 7.31 -3.28
N ALA A 40 5.21 8.59 -3.02
CA ALA A 40 3.92 9.19 -3.37
C ALA A 40 3.66 9.16 -4.89
N THR A 41 4.70 9.44 -5.70
CA THR A 41 4.61 9.41 -7.16
C THR A 41 4.32 7.99 -7.65
N LEU A 42 5.00 7.00 -7.06
CA LEU A 42 4.79 5.58 -7.38
C LEU A 42 3.38 5.11 -6.99
N THR A 43 2.91 5.48 -5.79
CA THR A 43 1.56 5.16 -5.31
C THR A 43 0.49 5.70 -6.25
N THR A 44 0.65 6.96 -6.71
CA THR A 44 -0.27 7.54 -7.69
C THR A 44 -0.23 6.77 -9.01
N ALA A 45 0.95 6.54 -9.58
CA ALA A 45 1.10 5.83 -10.85
C ALA A 45 0.49 4.41 -10.82
N LEU A 46 0.71 3.68 -9.73
CA LEU A 46 0.14 2.34 -9.52
C LEU A 46 -1.37 2.39 -9.23
N GLY A 47 -1.85 3.43 -8.56
CA GLY A 47 -3.27 3.63 -8.29
C GLY A 47 -4.09 3.95 -9.53
N GLU A 48 -3.47 4.47 -10.60
CA GLU A 48 -4.13 4.69 -11.89
C GLU A 48 -4.29 3.41 -12.72
N LEU A 49 -3.64 2.30 -12.32
CA LEU A 49 -3.78 1.02 -13.00
C LEU A 49 -5.18 0.44 -12.81
N SER A 50 -5.79 0.02 -13.93
CA SER A 50 -7.07 -0.66 -13.91
C SER A 50 -6.98 -1.98 -13.15
N GLY A 51 -7.79 -2.13 -12.09
CA GLY A 51 -7.82 -3.32 -11.24
C GLY A 51 -7.16 -3.12 -9.87
N VAL A 52 -6.42 -2.01 -9.68
CA VAL A 52 -5.85 -1.64 -8.39
C VAL A 52 -6.89 -0.90 -7.54
N ARG A 53 -7.09 -1.38 -6.31
CA ARG A 53 -7.97 -0.80 -5.29
C ARG A 53 -7.20 0.06 -4.32
N THR A 54 -6.04 -0.41 -3.90
CA THR A 54 -5.22 0.28 -2.90
C THR A 54 -3.76 0.01 -3.20
N VAL A 55 -2.93 1.04 -3.04
CA VAL A 55 -1.48 0.94 -3.12
C VAL A 55 -0.92 1.50 -1.84
N ASP A 56 -0.03 0.75 -1.22
CA ASP A 56 0.65 1.10 0.01
C ASP A 56 2.15 0.90 -0.23
N VAL A 57 2.93 1.97 -0.13
CA VAL A 57 4.37 1.97 -0.43
C VAL A 57 5.12 2.20 0.87
N ASP A 58 5.91 1.21 1.24
CA ASP A 58 6.74 1.22 2.43
C ASP A 58 8.20 1.48 2.02
N VAL A 59 8.61 2.74 2.16
CA VAL A 59 9.95 3.22 1.78
C VAL A 59 11.02 2.76 2.78
N GLU A 60 10.62 2.42 4.01
CA GLU A 60 11.52 1.93 5.06
C GLU A 60 11.99 0.50 4.74
N THR A 61 11.07 -0.35 4.27
CA THR A 61 11.36 -1.75 3.91
C THR A 61 11.63 -1.94 2.41
N GLY A 62 11.28 -0.97 1.57
CA GLY A 62 11.38 -1.10 0.11
C GLY A 62 10.27 -1.95 -0.50
N GLN A 63 9.14 -2.10 0.19
CA GLN A 63 8.02 -2.95 -0.22
C GLN A 63 6.85 -2.12 -0.74
N VAL A 64 6.18 -2.65 -1.76
CA VAL A 64 4.99 -2.05 -2.38
C VAL A 64 3.88 -3.07 -2.31
N THR A 65 2.86 -2.74 -1.55
CA THR A 65 1.69 -3.57 -1.34
C THR A 65 0.56 -3.08 -2.23
N VAL A 66 0.14 -3.92 -3.18
CA VAL A 66 -0.94 -3.62 -4.13
C VAL A 66 -2.13 -4.52 -3.81
N VAL A 67 -3.28 -3.90 -3.57
CA VAL A 67 -4.56 -4.58 -3.37
C VAL A 67 -5.37 -4.48 -4.65
N THR A 68 -5.85 -5.60 -5.16
CA THR A 68 -6.60 -5.70 -6.42
C THR A 68 -7.88 -6.52 -6.22
N ASP A 69 -8.91 -6.29 -7.04
CA ASP A 69 -10.16 -7.08 -7.01
C ASP A 69 -10.04 -8.43 -7.74
N GLY A 70 -8.89 -8.69 -8.37
CA GLY A 70 -8.67 -9.81 -9.28
C GLY A 70 -7.21 -10.28 -9.27
N PRO A 71 -6.78 -11.08 -10.26
CA PRO A 71 -5.37 -11.43 -10.40
C PRO A 71 -4.56 -10.15 -10.68
N ALA A 72 -3.51 -9.91 -9.91
CA ALA A 72 -2.61 -8.79 -10.14
C ALA A 72 -1.81 -9.02 -11.43
N ASP A 73 -1.86 -8.05 -12.36
CA ASP A 73 -1.05 -8.06 -13.57
C ASP A 73 0.36 -7.55 -13.28
N ASP A 74 1.29 -8.47 -12.94
CA ASP A 74 2.68 -8.10 -12.64
C ASP A 74 3.32 -7.31 -13.76
N ARG A 75 2.98 -7.64 -15.01
CA ARG A 75 3.49 -6.95 -16.19
C ARG A 75 3.08 -5.47 -16.22
N ARG A 76 1.84 -5.17 -15.84
CA ARG A 76 1.34 -3.79 -15.77
C ARG A 76 1.97 -3.05 -14.61
N ILE A 77 2.13 -3.72 -13.48
CA ILE A 77 2.75 -3.14 -12.28
C ILE A 77 4.23 -2.87 -12.55
N SER A 78 4.97 -3.81 -13.13
CA SER A 78 6.38 -3.63 -13.49
C SER A 78 6.57 -2.52 -14.52
N ASP A 79 5.70 -2.44 -15.52
CA ASP A 79 5.75 -1.39 -16.55
C ASP A 79 5.48 0.00 -15.95
N ALA A 80 4.50 0.12 -15.05
CA ALA A 80 4.24 1.37 -14.33
C ALA A 80 5.40 1.77 -13.40
N VAL A 81 6.03 0.79 -12.73
CA VAL A 81 7.19 1.01 -11.85
C VAL A 81 8.40 1.46 -12.67
N ASP A 82 8.68 0.80 -13.81
CA ASP A 82 9.74 1.16 -14.76
C ASP A 82 9.51 2.55 -15.34
N HIS A 83 8.28 2.86 -15.75
CA HIS A 83 7.95 4.16 -16.32
C HIS A 83 8.05 5.29 -15.30
N ALA A 84 7.84 4.98 -14.02
CA ALA A 84 8.07 5.89 -12.89
C ALA A 84 9.57 6.03 -12.52
N GLY A 85 10.46 5.24 -13.13
CA GLY A 85 11.91 5.30 -12.94
C GLY A 85 12.45 4.40 -11.82
N TYR A 86 11.72 3.35 -11.46
CA TYR A 86 12.14 2.38 -10.43
C TYR A 86 12.18 0.97 -11.01
N GLU A 87 12.85 0.06 -10.29
CA GLU A 87 12.96 -1.32 -10.74
C GLU A 87 12.21 -2.26 -9.80
N LEU A 88 11.21 -2.98 -10.32
CA LEU A 88 10.53 -4.04 -9.59
C LEU A 88 11.42 -5.29 -9.57
N THR A 89 11.93 -5.68 -8.41
CA THR A 89 12.86 -6.82 -8.27
C THR A 89 12.15 -8.15 -8.10
N GLY A 90 10.89 -8.15 -7.69
CA GLY A 90 10.07 -9.36 -7.59
C GLY A 90 8.88 -9.23 -6.66
N ARG A 91 8.19 -10.36 -6.46
CA ARG A 91 7.18 -10.53 -5.41
C ARG A 91 7.86 -10.92 -4.10
N ALA A 92 7.46 -10.29 -3.00
CA ALA A 92 7.91 -10.61 -1.65
C ALA A 92 7.01 -11.66 -0.99
#